data_AF-A0AAW0H1H1-F1
#
_entry.id   AF-A0AAW0H1H1-F1
#
_cell.length_a   1.000
_cell.length_b   1.000
_cell.length_c   1.000
_cell.angle_alpha   90.00
_cell.angle_beta   90.00
_cell.angle_gamma   90.00
#
_symmetry.space_group_name_H-M   'P 1'
#
loop_
_entity.id
_entity.type
_entity.pdbx_description
1 polymer ?
#
loop_
_entity_poly.entity_id
_entity_poly.type
_entity_poly.pdbx_seq_one_letter_code
_entity_poly.pdbx_strand_id
1 'polypeptide(L)' 'MSSFLLLFVPACVLSQVILKNSGPGLLQPSQTLSLTCTLSGFSLSTSGMGVGWICQSSGKGLEWLADIWWND' A
#
# COMPACT_ATOMS: atom_id res chain seq x y z
N MET A 1 -47.46 -7.11 -4.44
CA MET A 1 -46.82 -5.83 -4.03
C MET A 1 -46.04 -6.14 -2.76
N SER A 2 -44.72 -6.14 -2.70
CA SER A 2 -43.70 -5.46 -3.48
C SER A 2 -42.38 -6.22 -3.28
N SER A 3 -41.69 -6.57 -4.37
CA SER A 3 -40.27 -6.95 -4.31
C SER A 3 -39.48 -5.70 -3.93
N PHE A 4 -38.76 -5.71 -2.81
CA PHE A 4 -37.83 -4.64 -2.43
C PHE A 4 -36.41 -5.19 -2.39
N LEU A 5 -35.50 -4.44 -3.01
CA LEU A 5 -34.21 -4.86 -3.53
C LEU A 5 -33.19 -5.28 -2.45
N LEU A 6 -32.32 -6.20 -2.88
CA LEU A 6 -30.96 -6.43 -2.39
C LEU A 6 -30.16 -5.12 -2.32
N LEU A 7 -29.44 -4.90 -1.21
CA LEU A 7 -28.04 -4.40 -1.11
C LEU A 7 -27.80 -3.85 0.31
N PHE A 8 -27.67 -4.75 1.30
CA PHE A 8 -26.94 -4.40 2.51
C PHE A 8 -25.45 -4.55 2.22
N VAL A 9 -24.85 -3.53 1.61
CA VAL A 9 -23.40 -3.37 1.62
C VAL A 9 -23.05 -2.93 3.04
N PRO A 10 -22.34 -3.73 3.84
CA PRO A 10 -21.95 -3.29 5.18
C PRO A 10 -21.01 -2.09 5.04
N ALA A 11 -21.47 -0.93 5.50
CA ALA A 11 -20.74 0.34 5.53
C ALA A 11 -19.64 0.35 6.61
N CYS A 12 -18.87 -0.75 6.75
CA CYS A 12 -17.94 -0.92 7.87
C CYS A 12 -16.48 -1.09 7.44
N VAL A 13 -16.16 -0.92 6.16
CA VAL A 13 -14.76 -0.75 5.73
C VAL A 13 -14.66 0.49 4.85
N LEU A 14 -14.37 1.64 5.47
CA LEU A 14 -13.87 2.82 4.78
C LEU A 14 -12.36 2.93 5.05
N SER A 15 -11.57 2.08 4.40
CA SER A 15 -10.15 2.35 4.21
C SER A 15 -9.96 2.76 2.75
N GLN A 16 -9.75 4.06 2.50
CA GLN A 16 -9.60 4.63 1.15
C GLN A 16 -8.13 4.82 0.76
N VAL A 17 -7.22 4.01 1.31
CA VAL A 17 -5.80 4.05 0.93
C VAL A 17 -5.48 2.87 0.03
N ILE A 18 -5.13 3.18 -1.21
CA ILE A 18 -4.68 2.19 -2.20
C ILE A 18 -3.17 2.36 -2.35
N LEU A 19 -2.41 1.38 -1.88
CA LEU A 19 -0.98 1.25 -2.16
C LEU A 19 -0.82 0.37 -3.40
N LYS A 20 -0.35 0.97 -4.50
CA LYS A 20 -0.05 0.23 -5.72
C LYS A 20 1.46 0.20 -5.93
N ASN A 21 2.04 -0.98 -5.85
CA ASN A 21 3.41 -1.23 -6.27
C ASN A 21 3.43 -1.58 -7.75
N SER A 22 4.35 -0.98 -8.49
CA SER A 22 4.70 -1.39 -9.85
C SER A 22 6.20 -1.69 -9.88
N GLY A 23 6.58 -2.87 -10.35
CA GLY A 23 7.97 -3.28 -10.48
C GLY A 23 8.19 -4.23 -11.65
N PRO A 24 9.42 -4.31 -12.18
CA PRO A 24 9.79 -5.36 -13.12
C PRO A 24 9.69 -6.70 -12.38
N GLY A 25 9.25 -7.76 -13.05
CA GLY A 25 9.05 -9.08 -12.43
C GLY A 25 10.35 -9.73 -11.91
N LEU A 26 10.63 -10.96 -12.34
CA LEU A 26 11.80 -11.70 -11.88
C LEU A 26 13.08 -11.07 -12.46
N LEU A 27 13.96 -10.54 -11.60
CA LEU A 27 15.24 -9.92 -11.98
C LEU A 27 16.43 -10.85 -11.69
N GLN A 28 17.55 -10.63 -12.39
CA GLN A 28 18.80 -11.32 -12.07
C GLN A 28 19.43 -10.77 -10.77
N PRO A 29 20.16 -11.59 -9.98
CA PRO A 29 20.70 -11.20 -8.67
C PRO A 29 21.67 -10.02 -8.67
N SER A 30 22.28 -9.70 -9.81
CA SER A 30 23.24 -8.60 -9.97
C SER A 30 22.61 -7.32 -10.54
N GLN A 31 21.28 -7.31 -10.76
CA GLN A 31 20.58 -6.16 -11.30
C GLN A 31 19.96 -5.32 -10.20
N THR A 32 19.99 -4.00 -10.37
CA THR A 32 19.33 -3.07 -9.46
C THR A 32 17.82 -3.09 -9.68
N LEU A 33 17.07 -3.35 -8.61
CA LEU A 33 15.62 -3.23 -8.60
C LEU A 33 15.21 -1.81 -8.21
N SER A 34 14.38 -1.18 -9.02
CA SER A 34 13.73 0.10 -8.68
C SER A 34 12.25 -0.16 -8.39
N LEU A 35 11.77 0.31 -7.23
CA LEU A 35 10.38 0.18 -6.79
C LEU A 35 9.73 1.56 -6.72
N THR A 36 8.53 1.68 -7.28
CA THR A 36 7.72 2.89 -7.19
C THR A 36 6.45 2.60 -6.41
N CYS A 37 6.20 3.40 -5.37
CA CYS A 37 4.95 3.41 -4.62
C CYS A 37 4.18 4.69 -4.95
N THR A 38 2.98 4.54 -5.51
CA THR A 38 2.07 5.69 -5.71
C THR A 38 1.01 5.68 -4.62
N LEU A 39 0.90 6.78 -3.91
CA LEU A 39 -0.06 6.99 -2.83
C LEU A 39 -1.24 7.83 -3.36
N SER A 40 -2.45 7.46 -2.95
CA SER A 40 -3.66 8.24 -3.26
C SER A 40 -4.57 8.28 -2.04
N GLY A 41 -5.34 9.36 -1.91
CA GLY A 41 -6.27 9.58 -0.78
C GLY A 41 -5.69 10.29 0.44
N PHE A 42 -4.39 10.63 0.46
CA PHE A 42 -3.76 11.42 1.54
C PHE A 42 -2.53 12.20 1.03
N SER A 43 -2.13 13.24 1.78
CA SER A 43 -0.95 14.07 1.46
C SER A 43 0.26 13.70 2.32
N LEU A 44 1.39 13.45 1.66
CA LEU A 44 2.69 13.22 2.31
C LEU A 44 3.22 14.46 3.04
N SER A 45 2.84 15.66 2.62
CA SER A 45 3.28 16.92 3.24
C SER A 45 2.66 17.19 4.61
N THR A 46 1.94 16.23 5.18
CA THR A 46 1.30 16.40 6.49
C THR A 46 2.33 16.02 7.56
N SER A 47 2.63 16.94 8.47
CA SER A 47 3.56 16.70 9.58
C SER A 47 3.16 15.43 10.36
N GLY A 48 4.13 14.57 10.62
CA GLY A 48 3.92 13.28 11.31
C GLY A 48 3.46 12.14 10.41
N MET A 49 3.42 12.31 9.08
CA MET A 49 3.17 11.21 8.14
C MET A 49 4.45 10.41 7.87
N GLY A 50 4.27 9.09 7.71
CA GLY A 50 5.35 8.16 7.42
C GLY A 50 4.98 7.14 6.35
N VAL A 51 5.97 6.70 5.58
CA VAL A 51 5.87 5.60 4.62
C VAL A 51 6.94 4.57 4.92
N GLY A 52 6.52 3.35 5.18
CA GLY A 52 7.38 2.20 5.41
C GLY A 52 7.53 1.32 4.18
N TRP A 53 8.74 0.81 3.95
CA TRP A 53 9.02 -0.24 2.98
C TRP A 53 9.24 -1.55 3.73
N ILE A 54 8.47 -2.58 3.36
CA ILE A 54 8.59 -3.92 3.92
C ILE A 54 8.81 -4.94 2.81
N CYS A 55 9.62 -5.95 3.09
CA CYS A 55 9.84 -7.10 2.21
C CYS A 55 9.29 -8.36 2.88
N GLN A 56 8.71 -9.23 2.08
CA GLN A 56 8.37 -10.58 2.54
C GLN A 56 8.97 -11.58 1.57
N SER A 57 10.01 -12.27 2.01
CA SER A 57 10.52 -13.44 1.28
C SER A 57 9.53 -14.59 1.43
N SER A 58 9.39 -15.41 0.39
CA SER A 58 8.53 -16.60 0.44
C SER A 58 8.91 -17.49 1.62
N GLY A 59 7.95 -17.79 2.49
CA GLY A 59 8.15 -18.60 3.69
C GLY A 59 8.81 -17.88 4.89
N LYS A 60 9.07 -16.57 4.80
CA LYS A 60 9.59 -15.75 5.92
C LYS A 60 8.56 -14.74 6.42
N GLY A 61 8.84 -14.19 7.60
CA GLY A 61 8.11 -13.06 8.16
C GLY A 61 8.31 -11.77 7.38
N LEU A 62 7.61 -10.71 7.81
CA LEU A 62 7.81 -9.37 7.28
C LEU A 62 9.16 -8.82 7.76
N GLU A 63 9.96 -8.32 6.83
CA GLU A 63 11.25 -7.67 7.08
C GLU A 63 11.10 -6.18 6.76
N TRP A 64 11.50 -5.32 7.70
CA TRP A 64 11.47 -3.87 7.49
C TRP A 64 12.70 -3.43 6.69
N LEU A 65 12.49 -2.66 5.62
CA LEU A 65 13.57 -2.18 4.75
C LEU A 65 13.92 -0.72 5.00
N ALA A 66 12.92 0.17 5.08
CA ALA A 66 13.15 1.60 5.20
C ALA A 66 11.91 2.33 5.71
N ASP A 67 12.13 3.49 6.32
CA ASP A 67 11.12 4.46 6.73
C ASP A 67 11.41 5.81 6.09
N ILE A 68 10.35 6.51 5.70
CA ILE A 68 10.42 7.90 5.27
C ILE A 68 9.38 8.68 6.07
N TRP A 69 9.83 9.69 6.82
CA TRP A 69 8.98 10.54 7.66
C TRP A 69 8.97 11.97 7.16
N TRP A 70 7.79 12.59 7.12
CA TRP A 70 7.61 14.00 6.80
C TRP A 70 7.39 14.81 8.09
N ASN A 71 8.22 15.85 8.28
CA ASN A 71 8.21 16.72 9.46
C ASN A 71 8.13 18.22 9.08
N ASP A 72 7.69 18.52 7.86
CA ASP A 72 7.51 19.91 7.41
C ASP A 72 6.40 20.64 8.19
#